data_AF-A0AAW1YMD5-F1
#
_entry.id   AF-A0AAW1YMD5-F1
#
_cell.length_a   1.000
_cell.length_b   1.000
_cell.length_c   1.000
_cell.angle_alpha   90.00
_cell.angle_beta   90.00
_cell.angle_gamma   90.00
#
_symmetry.space_group_name_H-M   'P 1'
#
loop_
_entity.id
_entity.type
_entity.pdbx_description
1 polymer ?
#
loop_
_entity_poly.entity_id
_entity_poly.type
_entity_poly.pdbx_seq_one_letter_code
_entity_poly.pdbx_strand_id
1 'polypeptide(L)'
;MRFFKGTQNGLRIKSWARPSNGFVQGVQFLEVKMVNVQNPIVIDQNYCPHNLNCPAQVSGVKISDVLYQNIQGTSATAVAVRFAVVQQIHAVGYDSKTCL
;
A
#
# COMPACT_ATOMS: atom_id res chain seq x y z
N MET A 1 16.58 -0.69 -9.18
CA MET A 1 16.19 0.32 -8.16
C MET A 1 15.29 1.43 -8.73
N ARG A 2 14.06 1.57 -8.21
CA ARG A 2 13.08 2.65 -8.53
C ARG A 2 13.18 3.79 -7.52
N PHE A 3 12.96 5.05 -7.93
CA PHE A 3 13.13 6.22 -7.07
C PHE A 3 11.88 7.12 -7.03
N PHE A 4 11.40 7.44 -5.83
CA PHE A 4 10.28 8.37 -5.60
C PHE A 4 10.73 9.52 -4.68
N LYS A 5 10.46 10.76 -5.07
CA LYS A 5 10.81 11.95 -4.28
C LYS A 5 9.66 12.95 -4.22
N GLY A 6 9.29 13.38 -3.02
CA GLY A 6 8.26 14.42 -2.82
C GLY A 6 6.86 14.02 -3.29
N THR A 7 6.62 12.73 -3.56
CA THR A 7 5.33 12.26 -4.08
C THR A 7 4.32 12.09 -2.95
N GLN A 8 3.03 12.16 -3.29
CA GLN A 8 1.97 11.88 -2.33
C GLN A 8 1.98 10.40 -1.89
N ASN A 9 2.28 9.47 -2.80
CA ASN A 9 2.31 8.04 -2.52
C ASN A 9 3.55 7.40 -3.14
N GLY A 10 4.07 6.35 -2.51
CA GLY A 10 5.06 5.45 -3.09
C GLY A 10 4.36 4.25 -3.73
N LEU A 11 4.34 3.14 -3.00
CA LEU A 11 3.71 1.88 -3.40
C LEU A 11 2.27 1.84 -2.91
N ARG A 12 1.32 1.69 -3.82
CA ARG A 12 -0.11 1.73 -3.48
C ARG A 12 -0.93 0.67 -4.18
N ILE A 13 -1.66 -0.12 -3.40
CA ILE A 13 -2.75 -0.98 -3.87
C ILE A 13 -4.07 -0.39 -3.37
N LYS A 14 -5.06 -0.27 -4.26
CA LYS A 14 -6.39 0.23 -3.92
C LYS A 14 -7.45 -0.68 -4.53
N SER A 15 -8.46 -1.06 -3.76
CA SER A 15 -9.61 -1.82 -4.26
C SER A 15 -10.92 -1.14 -3.88
N TRP A 16 -11.85 -1.12 -4.83
CA TRP A 16 -13.14 -0.47 -4.63
C TRP A 16 -13.93 -1.18 -3.53
N ALA A 17 -14.50 -0.40 -2.61
CA ALA A 17 -15.28 -0.84 -1.46
C ALA A 17 -16.65 -1.44 -1.85
N ARG A 18 -16.67 -2.56 -2.61
CA ARG A 18 -17.90 -3.27 -3.02
C ARG A 18 -17.70 -4.78 -2.99
N PRO A 19 -18.79 -5.56 -2.96
CA PRO A 19 -18.76 -7.00 -3.24
C PRO A 19 -18.03 -7.28 -4.55
N SER A 20 -17.10 -8.22 -4.49
CA SER A 20 -16.32 -8.67 -5.63
C SER A 20 -15.81 -10.07 -5.34
N ASN A 21 -15.66 -10.86 -6.39
CA ASN A 21 -14.93 -12.13 -6.34
C ASN A 21 -13.53 -12.01 -6.96
N GLY A 22 -13.11 -10.78 -7.28
CA GLY A 22 -11.80 -10.50 -7.86
C GLY A 22 -10.66 -10.74 -6.86
N PHE A 23 -9.45 -10.85 -7.38
CA PHE A 23 -8.26 -11.03 -6.57
C PHE A 23 -7.06 -10.28 -7.15
N VAL A 24 -6.10 -10.00 -6.26
CA VAL A 24 -4.77 -9.50 -6.57
C VAL A 24 -3.80 -10.42 -5.84
N GLN A 25 -2.94 -11.11 -6.59
CA GLN A 25 -2.02 -12.10 -6.02
C GLN A 25 -0.63 -11.95 -6.64
N GLY A 26 0.42 -12.24 -5.86
CA GLY A 26 1.79 -12.34 -6.35
C GLY A 26 2.42 -11.00 -6.72
N VAL A 27 1.97 -9.90 -6.10
CA VAL A 27 2.51 -8.56 -6.35
C VAL A 27 3.85 -8.42 -5.66
N GLN A 28 4.88 -8.00 -6.39
CA GLN A 28 6.22 -7.79 -5.84
C GLN A 28 6.67 -6.35 -6.03
N PHE A 29 6.96 -5.68 -4.93
CA PHE A 29 7.63 -4.39 -4.90
C PHE A 29 9.07 -4.58 -4.45
N LEU A 30 10.00 -4.41 -5.39
CA LEU A 30 11.42 -4.70 -5.19
C LEU A 30 12.26 -3.45 -5.47
N GLU A 31 13.30 -3.26 -4.65
CA GLU A 31 14.36 -2.26 -4.83
C GLU A 31 13.82 -0.84 -5.04
N VAL A 32 13.22 -0.26 -4.02
CA VAL A 32 12.62 1.08 -4.10
C VAL A 32 13.30 2.01 -3.13
N LYS A 33 13.68 3.20 -3.60
CA LYS A 33 14.20 4.29 -2.78
C LYS A 33 13.21 5.44 -2.74
N MET A 34 12.88 5.91 -1.55
CA MET A 34 11.91 6.99 -1.31
C MET A 34 12.55 8.16 -0.56
N VAL A 35 12.18 9.39 -0.92
CA VAL A 35 12.65 10.59 -0.22
C VAL A 35 11.49 11.54 -0.03
N ASN A 36 11.15 11.84 1.21
CA ASN A 36 10.07 12.77 1.54
C ASN A 36 8.74 12.40 0.84
N VAL A 37 8.38 11.11 0.85
CA VAL A 37 7.13 10.62 0.28
C VAL A 37 6.04 10.64 1.36
N GLN A 38 4.88 11.20 1.10
CA GLN A 38 3.85 11.40 2.14
C GLN A 38 3.24 10.08 2.64
N ASN A 39 2.94 9.16 1.71
CA ASN A 39 2.41 7.83 2.02
C ASN A 39 3.27 6.76 1.30
N PRO A 40 4.43 6.39 1.88
CA PRO A 40 5.37 5.47 1.23
C PRO A 40 4.75 4.14 0.81
N ILE A 41 4.01 3.47 1.68
CA ILE A 41 3.33 2.21 1.37
C ILE A 41 1.87 2.26 1.83
N VAL A 42 0.94 2.00 0.92
CA VAL A 42 -0.51 1.99 1.19
C VAL A 42 -1.19 0.77 0.58
N ILE A 43 -1.99 0.06 1.37
CA ILE A 43 -3.06 -0.81 0.85
C ILE A 43 -4.39 -0.29 1.40
N ASP A 44 -5.31 0.03 0.50
CA ASP A 44 -6.63 0.59 0.81
C ASP A 44 -7.72 -0.27 0.16
N GLN A 45 -8.35 -1.13 0.96
CA GLN A 45 -9.49 -1.94 0.52
C GLN A 45 -10.84 -1.26 0.73
N ASN A 46 -10.85 0.01 1.15
CA ASN A 46 -12.04 0.83 1.30
C ASN A 46 -12.05 1.98 0.29
N TYR A 47 -11.33 1.84 -0.83
CA TYR A 47 -11.17 2.93 -1.76
C TYR A 47 -12.52 3.33 -2.37
N CYS A 48 -12.92 4.56 -2.11
CA CYS A 48 -14.09 5.19 -2.70
C CYS A 48 -13.71 6.59 -3.22
N PRO A 49 -13.37 6.74 -4.51
CA PRO A 49 -13.05 8.02 -5.10
C PRO A 49 -14.22 9.00 -4.96
N HIS A 50 -13.88 10.24 -4.59
CA HIS A 50 -14.79 11.36 -4.38
C HIS A 50 -15.87 11.15 -3.31
N ASN A 51 -15.83 10.05 -2.57
CA ASN A 51 -16.89 9.63 -1.66
C ASN A 51 -18.28 9.56 -2.31
N LEU A 52 -18.35 9.40 -3.63
CA LEU A 52 -19.60 9.35 -4.39
C LEU A 52 -20.04 7.90 -4.54
N ASN A 53 -21.26 7.59 -4.11
CA ASN A 53 -21.87 6.25 -4.21
C ASN A 53 -21.00 5.15 -3.58
N CYS A 54 -20.36 5.44 -2.45
CA CYS A 54 -19.60 4.44 -1.70
C CYS A 54 -20.57 3.39 -1.12
N PRO A 55 -20.39 2.11 -1.44
CA PRO A 55 -21.05 1.06 -0.68
C PRO A 55 -20.49 1.10 0.74
N ALA A 56 -21.34 0.89 1.75
CA ALA A 56 -20.92 0.79 3.15
C ALA A 56 -20.22 -0.56 3.46
N GLN A 57 -19.57 -1.16 2.46
CA GLN A 57 -19.04 -2.53 2.51
C GLN A 57 -17.55 -2.54 2.25
N VAL A 58 -16.82 -3.43 2.92
CA VAL A 58 -15.42 -3.72 2.64
C VAL A 58 -15.30 -4.30 1.23
N SER A 59 -14.21 -4.00 0.52
CA SER A 59 -13.95 -4.62 -0.78
C SER A 59 -13.94 -6.14 -0.69
N GLY A 60 -14.67 -6.82 -1.58
CA GLY A 60 -14.59 -8.28 -1.74
C GLY A 60 -13.33 -8.75 -2.48
N VAL A 61 -12.49 -7.82 -2.95
CA VAL A 61 -11.25 -8.18 -3.65
C VAL A 61 -10.27 -8.82 -2.67
N LYS A 62 -9.87 -10.07 -2.93
CA LYS A 62 -8.86 -10.76 -2.11
C LYS A 62 -7.47 -10.29 -2.51
N ILE A 63 -6.64 -9.87 -1.56
CA ILE A 63 -5.24 -9.52 -1.79
C ILE A 63 -4.39 -10.52 -1.03
N SER A 64 -3.50 -11.22 -1.73
CA SER A 64 -2.57 -12.20 -1.15
C SER A 64 -1.19 -12.14 -1.79
N ASP A 65 -0.18 -12.69 -1.13
CA ASP A 65 1.18 -12.83 -1.64
C ASP A 65 1.79 -11.52 -2.17
N VAL A 66 1.69 -10.45 -1.36
CA VAL A 66 2.31 -9.16 -1.65
C VAL A 66 3.69 -9.10 -0.98
N LEU A 67 4.75 -9.09 -1.79
CA LEU A 67 6.13 -8.98 -1.32
C LEU A 67 6.62 -7.53 -1.39
N TYR A 68 7.18 -7.03 -0.29
CA TYR A 68 7.99 -5.82 -0.26
C TYR A 68 9.42 -6.20 0.11
N GLN A 69 10.38 -5.88 -0.76
CA GLN A 69 11.78 -6.23 -0.55
C GLN A 69 12.70 -5.08 -0.94
N ASN A 70 13.65 -4.77 -0.06
CA ASN A 70 14.65 -3.71 -0.25
C ASN A 70 13.99 -2.35 -0.58
N ILE A 71 13.05 -1.95 0.27
CA ILE A 71 12.40 -0.64 0.24
C ILE A 71 13.10 0.25 1.29
N GLN A 72 13.69 1.35 0.84
CA GLN A 72 14.51 2.23 1.68
C GLN A 72 14.07 3.68 1.48
N GLY A 73 14.20 4.55 2.49
CA GLY A 73 13.91 5.96 2.29
C GLY A 73 13.40 6.73 3.49
N THR A 74 12.83 7.90 3.23
CA THR A 74 12.19 8.75 4.24
C THR A 74 10.74 9.07 3.90
N SER A 75 9.90 9.12 4.93
CA SER A 75 8.52 9.56 4.83
C SER A 75 8.43 11.07 5.09
N ALA A 76 7.51 11.76 4.43
CA ALA A 76 7.16 13.15 4.76
C ALA A 76 6.19 13.24 5.96
N THR A 77 5.63 12.11 6.38
CA THR A 77 4.68 12.00 7.50
C THR A 77 5.16 10.96 8.51
N ALA A 78 4.63 11.00 9.74
CA ALA A 78 4.96 10.03 10.78
C ALA A 78 4.56 8.58 10.43
N VAL A 79 3.64 8.38 9.47
CA VAL A 79 3.16 7.06 9.08
C VAL A 79 3.73 6.68 7.73
N ALA A 80 4.78 5.86 7.72
CA ALA A 80 5.39 5.37 6.49
C ALA A 80 4.56 4.25 5.82
N VAL A 81 3.80 3.50 6.61
CA VAL A 81 3.09 2.29 6.16
C VAL A 81 1.67 2.34 6.68
N ARG A 82 0.69 2.22 5.77
CA ARG A 82 -0.73 2.19 6.13
C ARG A 82 -1.45 1.05 5.43
N PHE A 83 -2.03 0.17 6.23
CA PHE A 83 -2.90 -0.91 5.78
C PHE A 83 -4.31 -0.62 6.29
N ALA A 84 -5.19 -0.14 5.41
CA ALA A 84 -6.58 0.19 5.73
C ALA A 84 -7.48 -0.97 5.31
N VAL A 85 -7.88 -1.77 6.30
CA VAL A 85 -8.67 -3.01 6.21
C VAL A 85 -8.04 -4.04 5.29
N VAL A 86 -7.37 -5.04 5.86
CA VAL A 86 -6.73 -6.12 5.08
C VAL A 86 -6.96 -7.45 5.77
N GLN A 87 -7.44 -8.45 5.03
CA GLN A 87 -7.84 -9.74 5.63
C GLN A 87 -6.72 -10.78 5.68
N GLN A 88 -5.57 -10.57 5.03
CA GLN A 88 -4.33 -11.36 5.21
C GLN A 88 -3.16 -10.72 4.43
N ILE A 89 -2.13 -10.23 5.13
CA ILE A 89 -0.81 -9.94 4.52
C ILE A 89 0.18 -10.91 5.16
N HIS A 90 0.79 -11.78 4.36
CA HIS A 90 1.89 -12.60 4.81
C HIS A 90 3.21 -11.90 4.50
N ALA A 91 3.88 -11.49 5.59
CA ALA A 91 5.24 -10.97 5.66
C ALA A 91 5.51 -9.65 4.91
N VAL A 92 5.77 -8.60 5.68
CA VAL A 92 6.52 -7.44 5.17
C VAL A 92 7.95 -7.56 5.68
N GLY A 93 8.88 -7.84 4.77
CA GLY A 93 10.31 -7.85 5.07
C GLY A 93 10.83 -6.41 5.14
N TYR A 94 10.75 -5.80 6.32
CA TYR A 94 11.36 -4.50 6.58
C TYR A 94 12.81 -4.69 7.04
N ASP A 95 13.79 -4.29 6.22
CA ASP A 95 15.14 -4.01 6.70
C ASP A 95 15.14 -2.59 7.29
N SER A 96 15.26 -2.51 8.60
CA SER A 96 15.00 -1.34 9.46
C SER A 96 16.02 -0.21 9.34
N LYS A 97 16.76 -0.08 8.24
CA LYS A 97 17.84 0.91 8.16
C LYS A 97 17.44 2.34 7.80
N THR A 98 16.17 2.67 7.58
CA THR A 98 15.73 4.09 7.66
C THR A 98 14.22 4.21 7.88
N CYS A 99 13.81 4.30 9.15
CA CYS A 99 12.58 4.94 9.58
C CYS A 99 12.94 5.85 10.76
N LEU A 100 13.21 7.12 10.46
CA LEU A 100 13.09 8.27 11.37
C LEU A 100 12.34 9.36 10.62
#